data_AF-A0A8J5FNV9-F1
#
_entry.id   AF-A0A8J5FNV9-F1
#
_cell.length_a   1.000
_cell.length_b   1.000
_cell.length_c   1.000
_cell.angle_alpha   90.00
_cell.angle_beta   90.00
_cell.angle_gamma   90.00
#
_symmetry.space_group_name_H-M   'P 1'
#
loop_
_entity.id
_entity.type
_entity.pdbx_description
1 polymer ?
#
loop_
_entity_poly.entity_id
_entity_poly.type
_entity_poly.pdbx_seq_one_letter_code
_entity_poly.pdbx_strand_id
1 'polypeptide(L)'
;MIPGGTEAAIIPIGVGGFIACRALSQRNDDPKTASRPWDKGRDGFVMGEGAGVLVNYINAHATSTIVGDLAESMIGHCLGAAGGLEAIATENP
;
A
#
# COMPACT_ATOMS: atom_id res chain seq x y z
N MET A 1 -1.90 11.85 -12.80
CA MET A 1 -1.91 10.36 -12.78
C MET A 1 -2.86 9.89 -11.70
N ILE A 2 -3.50 8.72 -11.85
CA ILE A 2 -4.36 8.13 -10.81
C ILE A 2 -3.83 6.74 -10.45
N PRO A 3 -2.91 6.61 -9.47
CA PRO A 3 -2.51 5.30 -8.97
C PRO A 3 -3.53 4.74 -7.97
N GLY A 4 -3.70 3.43 -7.94
CA GLY A 4 -4.58 2.74 -6.99
C GLY A 4 -4.51 1.23 -7.11
N GLY A 5 -5.22 0.54 -6.22
CA GLY A 5 -5.32 -0.92 -6.18
C GLY A 5 -6.57 -1.37 -5.44
N THR A 6 -6.98 -2.62 -5.69
CA THR A 6 -8.13 -3.26 -5.04
C THR A 6 -7.85 -4.73 -4.83
N GLU A 7 -8.38 -5.30 -3.75
CA GLU A 7 -8.29 -6.71 -3.43
C GLU A 7 -9.59 -7.22 -2.78
N ALA A 8 -9.98 -8.44 -3.12
CA ALA A 8 -11.18 -9.13 -2.66
C ALA A 8 -10.91 -10.65 -2.48
N ALA A 9 -9.93 -10.97 -1.62
CA ALA A 9 -9.39 -12.31 -1.45
C ALA A 9 -10.07 -13.16 -0.35
N ILE A 10 -11.03 -12.63 0.41
CA ILE A 10 -11.81 -13.35 1.44
C ILE A 10 -12.89 -14.20 0.74
N ILE A 11 -12.40 -15.24 0.05
CA ILE A 11 -13.19 -16.30 -0.55
C ILE A 11 -12.67 -17.66 -0.06
N PRO A 12 -13.49 -18.73 -0.06
CA PRO A 12 -13.10 -20.02 0.55
C PRO A 12 -11.75 -20.57 0.06
N ILE A 13 -11.46 -20.45 -1.24
CA ILE A 13 -10.19 -20.89 -1.81
C ILE A 13 -9.01 -19.99 -1.41
N GLY A 14 -9.24 -18.67 -1.29
CA GLY A 14 -8.24 -17.71 -0.86
C GLY A 14 -7.87 -17.94 0.60
N VAL A 15 -8.86 -17.99 1.48
CA VAL A 15 -8.68 -18.31 2.91
C VAL A 15 -8.01 -19.68 3.07
N GLY A 16 -8.49 -20.71 2.37
CA GLY A 16 -7.91 -22.05 2.41
C GLY A 16 -6.45 -22.09 1.95
N GLY A 17 -6.10 -21.35 0.91
CA GLY A 17 -4.73 -21.24 0.41
C GLY A 17 -3.79 -20.63 1.44
N PHE A 18 -4.17 -19.51 2.07
CA PHE A 18 -3.34 -18.87 3.09
C PHE A 18 -3.27 -19.66 4.41
N ILE A 19 -4.32 -20.43 4.75
CA ILE A 19 -4.27 -21.40 5.85
C ILE A 19 -3.26 -22.52 5.54
N ALA A 20 -3.28 -23.08 4.33
CA ALA A 20 -2.34 -24.12 3.93
C ALA A 20 -0.88 -23.64 3.97
N CYS A 21 -0.64 -22.37 3.62
CA CYS A 21 0.66 -21.71 3.76
C CYS A 21 1.04 -21.37 5.21
N ARG A 22 0.14 -21.61 6.19
CA ARG A 22 0.29 -21.22 7.61
C ARG A 22 0.55 -19.72 7.78
N ALA A 23 -0.09 -18.90 6.95
CA ALA A 23 0.14 -17.45 6.90
C ALA A 23 -0.84 -16.63 7.75
N LEU A 24 -2.02 -17.18 8.05
CA LEU A 24 -3.06 -16.50 8.82
C LEU A 24 -2.88 -16.68 10.34
N SER A 25 -3.28 -15.66 11.11
CA SER A 25 -3.36 -15.77 12.57
C SER A 25 -4.40 -16.84 12.97
N GLN A 26 -4.10 -17.61 14.02
CA GLN A 26 -5.00 -18.64 14.55
C GLN A 26 -5.69 -18.22 15.85
N ARG A 27 -5.52 -16.95 16.24
CA ARG A 27 -6.06 -16.35 17.47
C ARG A 27 -7.56 -16.05 17.36
N ASN A 28 -8.33 -17.11 17.15
CA ASN A 28 -9.78 -17.07 16.91
C ASN A 28 -10.59 -16.74 18.17
N ASP A 29 -9.98 -16.87 19.35
CA ASP A 29 -10.55 -16.57 20.66
C ASP A 29 -10.60 -15.07 20.97
N ASP A 30 -9.68 -14.28 20.40
CA ASP A 30 -9.63 -12.82 20.55
C ASP A 30 -9.37 -12.13 19.20
N PRO A 31 -10.38 -12.13 18.30
CA PRO A 31 -10.21 -11.64 16.92
C PRO A 31 -9.90 -10.13 16.85
N LYS A 32 -10.32 -9.35 17.86
CA LYS A 32 -10.10 -7.90 17.89
C LYS A 32 -8.63 -7.52 18.05
N THR A 33 -7.82 -8.41 18.64
CA THR A 33 -6.39 -8.17 18.86
C THR A 33 -5.49 -9.07 18.01
N ALA A 34 -6.07 -9.88 17.11
CA ALA A 34 -5.31 -10.82 16.29
C ALA A 34 -4.31 -10.11 15.36
N SER A 35 -4.65 -8.92 14.84
CA SER A 35 -3.71 -8.11 14.07
C SER A 35 -2.75 -7.36 15.00
N ARG A 36 -1.48 -7.78 15.03
CA ARG A 36 -0.44 -7.25 15.93
C ARG A 36 0.94 -7.15 15.27
N PRO A 37 1.16 -6.21 14.34
CA PRO A 37 2.45 -6.03 13.68
C PRO A 37 3.58 -5.88 14.71
N TRP A 38 4.69 -6.58 14.49
CA TRP A 38 5.91 -6.51 15.30
C TRP A 38 5.80 -6.98 16.76
N ASP A 39 4.64 -7.46 17.20
CA ASP A 39 4.48 -8.05 18.53
C ASP A 39 5.22 -9.39 18.63
N LYS A 40 5.77 -9.68 19.82
CA LYS A 40 6.51 -10.92 20.09
C LYS A 40 5.64 -12.17 19.91
N GLY A 41 4.34 -12.06 20.19
CA GLY A 41 3.36 -13.13 20.04
C GLY A 41 2.64 -13.13 18.69
N ARG A 42 3.15 -12.46 17.65
CA ARG A 42 2.56 -12.52 16.30
C ARG A 42 2.63 -13.95 15.74
N ASP A 43 1.53 -14.42 15.16
CA ASP A 43 1.39 -15.80 14.66
C ASP A 43 0.91 -15.87 13.20
N GLY A 44 0.67 -14.73 12.55
CA GLY A 44 0.24 -14.61 11.17
C GLY A 44 -0.36 -13.24 10.91
N PHE A 45 -0.84 -12.99 9.69
CA PHE A 45 -1.64 -11.79 9.39
C PHE A 45 -3.14 -12.10 9.49
N VAL A 46 -3.95 -11.05 9.68
CA VAL A 46 -5.41 -11.13 9.56
C VAL A 46 -5.78 -10.70 8.13
N MET A 47 -6.53 -11.53 7.42
CA MET A 47 -6.93 -11.23 6.05
C MET A 47 -7.91 -10.05 6.01
N GLY A 48 -7.75 -9.17 5.03
CA GLY A 48 -8.61 -8.02 4.79
C GLY A 48 -8.87 -7.83 3.30
N GLU A 49 -9.91 -7.06 2.98
CA GLU A 49 -10.28 -6.67 1.62
C GLU A 49 -10.47 -5.17 1.53
N GLY A 50 -10.41 -4.61 0.32
CA GLY A 50 -10.66 -3.20 0.10
C GLY A 50 -10.16 -2.67 -1.23
N ALA A 51 -10.31 -1.37 -1.42
CA ALA A 51 -9.77 -0.63 -2.55
C ALA A 51 -9.27 0.73 -2.09
N GLY A 52 -8.25 1.26 -2.76
CA GLY A 52 -7.70 2.58 -2.51
C GLY A 52 -7.16 3.20 -3.79
N VAL A 53 -7.47 4.48 -4.00
CA VAL A 53 -7.03 5.24 -5.17
C VAL A 53 -6.56 6.61 -4.71
N LEU A 54 -5.46 7.08 -5.29
CA LEU A 54 -4.93 8.42 -5.11
C LEU A 54 -5.12 9.23 -6.39
N VAL A 55 -5.50 10.50 -6.25
CA VAL A 55 -5.61 11.43 -7.37
C VAL A 55 -4.42 12.37 -7.33
N ASN A 56 -3.51 12.24 -8.30
CA ASN A 56 -2.36 13.14 -8.42
C ASN A 56 -2.57 14.15 -9.56
N TYR A 57 -2.55 15.44 -9.22
CA TYR A 57 -2.65 16.55 -10.17
C TYR A 57 -1.31 17.32 -10.25
N ILE A 58 -0.86 17.61 -11.47
CA ILE A 58 0.27 18.53 -11.73
C ILE A 58 -0.31 19.83 -12.34
N ASN A 59 0.14 20.98 -11.85
CA ASN A 59 -0.20 22.26 -12.46
C ASN A 59 0.62 22.43 -13.75
N ALA A 60 0.03 22.11 -14.91
CA ALA A 60 0.71 22.10 -16.21
C ALA A 60 1.13 23.49 -16.75
N HIS A 61 1.12 24.54 -15.94
CA HIS A 61 1.36 25.91 -16.38
C HIS A 61 2.57 26.62 -15.75
N ALA A 62 3.36 25.94 -14.92
CA ALA A 62 4.65 26.47 -14.51
C ALA A 62 5.67 25.34 -14.35
N THR A 63 6.68 25.38 -15.21
CA THR A 63 7.99 24.75 -14.96
C THR A 63 8.14 23.29 -15.43
N SER A 64 8.17 23.08 -16.74
CA SER A 64 9.03 22.04 -17.32
C SER A 64 10.50 22.45 -17.11
N THR A 65 11.03 22.18 -15.92
CA THR A 65 12.48 22.19 -15.68
C THR A 65 12.97 20.75 -15.56
N ILE A 66 14.24 20.55 -15.88
CA ILE A 66 14.92 19.26 -15.77
C ILE A 66 14.81 18.66 -14.36
N VAL A 67 14.58 19.49 -13.34
CA VAL A 67 14.36 19.09 -11.95
C VAL A 67 12.97 18.46 -11.75
N GLY A 68 11.93 19.01 -12.39
CA GLY A 68 10.58 18.43 -12.37
C GLY A 68 10.52 17.07 -13.07
N ASP A 69 11.20 16.95 -14.22
CA ASP A 69 11.25 15.70 -14.98
C ASP A 69 12.11 14.63 -14.28
N LEU A 70 13.22 15.02 -13.66
CA LEU A 70 14.06 14.11 -12.87
C LEU A 70 13.36 13.67 -11.59
N ALA A 71 12.60 14.57 -10.94
CA ALA A 71 11.71 14.20 -9.85
C ALA A 71 10.75 13.12 -10.35
N GLU A 72 9.95 13.36 -11.40
CA GLU A 72 9.01 12.36 -11.94
C GLU A 72 9.67 10.98 -12.22
N SER A 73 10.89 10.93 -12.76
CA SER A 73 11.63 9.69 -13.02
C SER A 73 12.13 8.97 -11.76
N MET A 74 12.69 9.71 -10.79
CA MET A 74 13.20 9.16 -9.52
C MET A 74 12.06 8.62 -8.65
N ILE A 75 10.95 9.37 -8.64
CA ILE A 75 9.67 9.02 -8.06
C ILE A 75 9.17 7.70 -8.66
N GLY A 76 9.26 7.59 -9.99
CA GLY A 76 9.00 6.36 -10.70
C GLY A 76 9.86 5.20 -10.18
N HIS A 77 11.17 5.35 -10.12
CA HIS A 77 12.02 4.19 -9.83
C HIS A 77 12.03 3.72 -8.36
N CYS A 78 11.97 4.59 -7.37
CA CYS A 78 12.09 4.20 -5.95
C CYS A 78 10.88 3.42 -5.40
N LEU A 79 9.68 3.62 -5.95
CA LEU A 79 8.47 2.89 -5.55
C LEU A 79 7.99 1.91 -6.62
N GLY A 80 8.72 1.81 -7.74
CA GLY A 80 8.25 1.19 -8.98
C GLY A 80 7.10 1.98 -9.61
N ALA A 81 7.36 2.77 -10.66
CA ALA A 81 6.51 3.84 -11.21
C ALA A 81 5.78 4.79 -10.21
N ALA A 82 5.85 4.60 -8.88
CA ALA A 82 4.76 5.01 -7.99
C ALA A 82 5.11 5.95 -6.82
N GLY A 83 6.36 6.36 -6.58
CA GLY A 83 6.68 7.00 -5.31
C GLY A 83 7.94 7.80 -5.25
N GLY A 84 7.74 8.99 -5.72
CA GLY A 84 8.08 10.10 -4.88
C GLY A 84 7.15 11.28 -5.12
N LEU A 85 5.86 10.96 -5.22
CA LEU A 85 4.88 11.86 -4.63
C LEU A 85 5.24 12.20 -3.16
N GLU A 86 5.94 11.31 -2.45
CA GLU A 86 6.41 11.56 -1.07
C GLU A 86 7.30 12.81 -0.93
N ALA A 87 8.04 13.21 -1.97
CA ALA A 87 8.94 14.37 -1.88
C ALA A 87 8.24 15.73 -2.03
N ILE A 88 7.01 15.77 -2.56
CA ILE A 88 6.28 17.03 -2.82
C ILE A 88 5.43 17.44 -1.61
N ALA A 89 5.15 16.52 -0.68
CA ALA A 89 4.20 16.76 0.42
C ALA A 89 4.81 17.32 1.72
N THR A 90 6.14 17.48 1.84
CA THR A 90 6.75 18.13 3.02
C THR A 90 7.03 19.62 2.88
N GLU A 91 6.79 20.24 1.71
CA GLU A 91 6.99 21.68 1.51
C GLU A 91 5.65 22.45 1.50
N ASN A 92 5.05 22.47 2.70
CA ASN A 92 4.32 23.57 3.38
C ASN A 92 3.08 24.25 2.75
N PRO A 93 2.09 24.70 3.55
CA PRO A 93 1.37 25.95 3.28
C PRO A 93 2.28 27.19 3.40
#